data_AF-B8LL71-F1
#
_entry.id   AF-B8LL71-F1
#
_cell.length_a   1.000
_cell.length_b   1.000
_cell.length_c   1.000
_cell.angle_alpha   90.00
_cell.angle_beta   90.00
_cell.angle_gamma   90.00
#
_symmetry.space_group_name_H-M   'P 1'
#
loop_
_entity.id
_entity.type
_entity.pdbx_description
1 polymer ?
#
loop_
_entity_poly.entity_id
_entity_poly.type
_entity_poly.pdbx_seq_one_letter_code
_entity_poly.pdbx_strand_id
1 'polypeptide(L)'
;MSTVSRVFRRLPSGEGAGSVLARAFSSSTASSAVEPKASKPKTFSIYRWNPDHTEKPRLENYTINTKECGPMVLDALIKIKSETDPSLTFRRSCREGICGSCAMNINGCNGLACLTKIEVASDSATTITPLPHMFVVKDLVVDMTNFYNQYKSIEPWLKRKTPPQDGKEILQSKKDRAKLDGMYECILCACCSTSCPSYWWNPEKYLGPAALLHANRWKVTAVMSIRRRG
;
A
#
# COMPACT_ATOMS: atom_id res chain seq x y z
N MET A 1 -56.93 1.25 0.01
CA MET A 1 -56.77 1.34 1.47
C MET A 1 -57.25 0.04 2.09
N SER A 2 -56.35 -0.79 2.60
CA SER A 2 -56.72 -1.80 3.60
C SER A 2 -55.50 -2.10 4.44
N THR A 3 -55.69 -1.95 5.75
CA THR A 3 -54.67 -1.82 6.78
C THR A 3 -54.46 -3.16 7.47
N VAL A 4 -53.22 -3.34 7.93
CA VAL A 4 -52.65 -4.46 8.69
C VAL A 4 -53.42 -4.78 9.99
N SER A 5 -53.44 -6.05 10.41
CA SER A 5 -53.33 -6.38 11.84
C SER A 5 -52.70 -7.75 12.09
N ARG A 6 -51.72 -7.79 13.00
CA ARG A 6 -51.00 -8.97 13.50
C ARG A 6 -51.70 -9.52 14.75
N VAL A 7 -51.76 -10.84 14.91
CA VAL A 7 -52.15 -11.50 16.16
C VAL A 7 -50.98 -12.35 16.66
N PHE A 8 -50.54 -12.08 17.89
CA PHE A 8 -49.59 -12.87 18.67
C PHE A 8 -50.33 -14.05 19.35
N ARG A 9 -49.72 -15.24 19.42
CA ARG A 9 -50.12 -16.32 20.33
C ARG A 9 -48.95 -16.75 21.22
N ARG A 10 -49.24 -16.83 22.53
CA ARG A 10 -48.38 -17.36 23.60
C ARG A 10 -48.38 -18.89 23.58
N LEU A 11 -47.30 -19.51 24.05
CA LEU A 11 -47.23 -20.93 24.41
C LEU A 11 -47.21 -21.10 25.94
N PRO A 12 -47.84 -22.15 26.50
CA PRO A 12 -47.96 -22.35 27.94
C PRO A 12 -46.86 -23.21 28.56
N SER A 13 -46.79 -23.09 29.88
CA SER A 13 -45.98 -23.74 30.91
C SER A 13 -46.29 -25.24 31.14
N GLY A 14 -45.28 -25.98 31.61
CA GLY A 14 -45.43 -27.32 32.20
C GLY A 14 -44.38 -27.58 33.28
N GLU A 15 -44.85 -27.95 34.47
CA GLU A 15 -44.12 -28.24 35.71
C GLU A 15 -43.63 -29.71 35.78
N GLY A 16 -42.66 -30.02 36.67
CA GLY A 16 -42.57 -31.35 37.28
C GLY A 16 -41.19 -31.94 37.61
N ALA A 17 -40.68 -31.60 38.81
CA ALA A 17 -39.94 -32.39 39.82
C ALA A 17 -38.94 -33.54 39.46
N GLY A 18 -37.78 -33.55 40.13
CA GLY A 18 -37.04 -34.80 40.42
C GLY A 18 -35.56 -34.68 40.82
N SER A 19 -35.30 -34.72 42.13
CA SER A 19 -34.15 -35.29 42.86
C SER A 19 -32.68 -34.99 42.48
N VAL A 20 -31.96 -34.43 43.46
CA VAL A 20 -30.51 -34.18 43.49
C VAL A 20 -29.77 -35.46 43.88
N LEU A 21 -28.87 -35.95 43.01
CA LEU A 21 -27.78 -36.86 43.38
C LEU A 21 -26.51 -36.51 42.59
N ALA A 22 -25.43 -36.26 43.34
CA ALA A 22 -24.14 -35.82 42.86
C ALA A 22 -23.45 -36.84 41.92
N ARG A 23 -22.87 -36.34 40.82
CA ARG A 23 -21.80 -37.02 40.09
C ARG A 23 -20.67 -36.03 39.83
N ALA A 24 -19.56 -36.23 40.52
CA ALA A 24 -18.29 -35.60 40.19
C ALA A 24 -17.78 -36.19 38.87
N PHE A 25 -17.80 -35.40 37.81
CA PHE A 25 -17.13 -35.73 36.56
C PHE A 25 -15.75 -35.07 36.55
N SER A 26 -14.73 -35.81 36.96
CA SER A 26 -13.34 -35.47 36.62
C SER A 26 -13.13 -35.73 35.13
N SER A 27 -13.17 -34.66 34.32
CA SER A 27 -12.74 -34.71 32.93
C SER A 27 -11.26 -34.35 32.88
N SER A 28 -10.38 -35.36 32.81
CA SER A 28 -9.00 -35.18 32.40
C SER A 28 -8.98 -34.95 30.87
N THR A 29 -8.96 -33.69 30.47
CA THR A 29 -8.63 -33.34 29.09
C THR A 29 -7.13 -33.47 28.90
N ALA A 30 -6.70 -34.61 28.36
CA ALA A 30 -5.36 -34.75 27.80
C ALA A 30 -5.23 -33.74 26.65
N SER A 31 -4.44 -32.69 26.90
CA SER A 31 -4.06 -31.72 25.89
C SER A 31 -3.17 -32.43 24.87
N SER A 32 -3.77 -32.82 23.74
CA SER A 32 -3.00 -33.29 22.59
C SER A 32 -2.25 -32.09 22.03
N ALA A 33 -0.93 -32.06 22.25
CA ALA A 33 -0.05 -31.05 21.70
C ALA A 33 -0.11 -31.14 20.16
N VAL A 34 -0.68 -30.11 19.53
CA VAL A 34 -0.63 -29.95 18.08
C VAL A 34 0.82 -29.62 17.72
N GLU A 35 1.52 -30.59 17.13
CA GLU A 35 2.84 -30.35 16.57
C GLU A 35 2.77 -29.20 15.55
N PRO A 36 3.63 -28.17 15.65
CA PRO A 36 3.58 -27.04 14.75
C PRO A 36 4.02 -27.48 13.36
N LYS A 37 3.05 -27.60 12.44
CA LYS A 37 3.23 -27.81 11.00
C LYS A 37 4.47 -27.06 10.50
N ALA A 38 5.46 -27.79 9.97
CA ALA A 38 6.74 -27.22 9.52
C ALA A 38 6.49 -26.05 8.56
N SER A 39 7.08 -24.88 8.82
CA SER A 39 6.95 -23.73 7.92
C SER A 39 7.77 -23.98 6.67
N LYS A 40 7.16 -23.79 5.51
CA LYS A 40 7.91 -23.71 4.27
C LYS A 40 8.70 -22.40 4.26
N PRO A 41 10.04 -22.44 4.11
CA PRO A 41 10.81 -21.23 3.90
C PRO A 41 10.39 -20.57 2.57
N LYS A 42 10.47 -19.23 2.51
CA LYS A 42 10.13 -18.47 1.30
C LYS A 42 11.39 -17.87 0.69
N THR A 43 11.55 -18.06 -0.62
CA THR A 43 12.66 -17.50 -1.38
C THR A 43 12.27 -16.16 -2.01
N PHE A 44 13.16 -15.18 -1.92
CA PHE A 44 13.09 -13.88 -2.57
C PHE A 44 14.24 -13.74 -3.55
N SER A 45 13.94 -13.47 -4.82
CA SER A 45 14.94 -13.19 -5.85
C SER A 45 15.01 -11.68 -6.07
N ILE A 46 16.05 -11.05 -5.55
CA ILE A 46 16.14 -9.59 -5.42
C ILE A 46 17.19 -9.05 -6.40
N TYR A 47 16.83 -7.99 -7.14
CA TYR A 47 17.76 -7.23 -7.96
C TYR A 47 18.87 -6.61 -7.12
N ARG A 48 20.11 -6.84 -7.53
CA ARG A 48 21.33 -6.30 -6.91
C ARG A 48 22.16 -5.57 -7.95
N TRP A 49 22.61 -4.37 -7.57
CA TRP A 49 23.61 -3.62 -8.32
C TRP A 49 24.22 -2.53 -7.44
N ASN A 50 25.53 -2.39 -7.47
CA ASN A 50 26.26 -1.38 -6.70
C ASN A 50 27.13 -0.54 -7.65
N PRO A 51 26.96 0.80 -7.71
CA PRO A 51 27.80 1.67 -8.56
C PRO A 51 29.28 1.65 -8.16
N ASP A 52 29.59 1.30 -6.91
CA ASP A 52 30.97 1.25 -6.40
C ASP A 52 31.74 -0.01 -6.84
N HIS A 53 31.09 -0.93 -7.55
CA HIS A 53 31.67 -2.19 -8.02
C HIS A 53 31.46 -2.35 -9.52
N THR A 54 32.35 -3.11 -10.16
CA THR A 54 32.29 -3.38 -11.61
C THR A 54 31.29 -4.47 -12.00
N GLU A 55 30.57 -5.04 -11.03
CA GLU A 55 29.63 -6.13 -11.27
C GLU A 55 28.40 -5.67 -12.06
N LYS A 56 27.96 -6.50 -12.99
CA LYS A 56 26.70 -6.30 -13.71
C LYS A 56 25.52 -6.55 -12.78
N PRO A 57 24.36 -5.92 -13.04
CA PRO A 57 23.13 -6.23 -12.33
C PRO A 57 22.82 -7.73 -12.33
N ARG A 58 22.43 -8.25 -11.17
CA ARG A 58 22.11 -9.67 -10.99
C ARG A 58 20.91 -9.86 -10.08
N LEU A 59 20.28 -11.02 -10.15
CA LEU A 59 19.31 -11.45 -9.16
C LEU A 59 20.03 -12.29 -8.09
N GLU A 60 19.76 -12.00 -6.84
CA GLU A 60 20.28 -12.74 -5.69
C GLU A 60 19.14 -13.35 -4.88
N ASN A 61 19.29 -14.62 -4.52
CA ASN A 61 18.26 -15.35 -3.80
C ASN A 61 18.50 -15.31 -2.29
N TYR A 62 17.46 -14.96 -1.55
CA TYR A 62 17.43 -14.98 -0.08
C TYR A 62 16.29 -15.84 0.39
N THR A 63 16.58 -16.76 1.31
CA THR A 63 15.58 -17.66 1.88
C THR A 63 15.27 -17.23 3.31
N ILE A 64 14.00 -16.96 3.60
CA ILE A 64 13.56 -16.54 4.95
C ILE A 64 12.55 -17.52 5.53
N ASN A 65 12.60 -17.69 6.86
CA ASN A 65 11.53 -18.36 7.60
C ASN A 65 10.37 -17.40 7.82
N THR A 66 9.20 -17.67 7.20
CA THR A 66 8.04 -16.78 7.27
C THR A 66 7.37 -16.75 8.64
N LYS A 67 7.64 -17.71 9.55
CA LYS A 67 7.14 -17.67 10.94
C LYS A 67 7.86 -16.61 11.79
N GLU A 68 9.09 -16.27 11.44
CA GLU A 68 9.95 -15.32 12.16
C GLU A 68 10.06 -13.98 11.41
N CYS A 69 9.11 -13.72 10.52
CA CYS A 69 9.05 -12.53 9.69
C CYS A 69 7.64 -11.95 9.75
N GLY A 70 7.55 -10.62 9.69
CA GLY A 70 6.26 -9.96 9.49
C GLY A 70 5.62 -10.35 8.15
N PRO A 71 4.31 -10.10 7.98
CA PRO A 71 3.54 -10.60 6.85
C PRO A 71 3.82 -9.87 5.53
N MET A 72 4.51 -8.73 5.55
CA MET A 72 4.70 -7.87 4.38
C MET A 72 6.08 -8.07 3.74
N VAL A 73 6.18 -7.81 2.43
CA VAL A 73 7.44 -7.86 1.69
C VAL A 73 8.49 -6.92 2.29
N LEU A 74 8.09 -5.76 2.83
CA LEU A 74 9.01 -4.88 3.52
C LEU A 74 9.62 -5.52 4.78
N ASP A 75 8.86 -6.34 5.50
CA ASP A 75 9.36 -7.05 6.69
C ASP A 75 10.46 -8.03 6.28
N ALA A 76 10.24 -8.76 5.16
CA ALA A 76 11.25 -9.64 4.56
C ALA A 76 12.52 -8.88 4.18
N LEU A 77 12.41 -7.75 3.47
CA LEU A 77 13.56 -6.93 3.07
C LEU A 77 14.35 -6.41 4.28
N ILE A 78 13.66 -6.00 5.34
CA ILE A 78 14.30 -5.55 6.58
C ILE A 78 14.99 -6.71 7.29
N LYS A 79 14.36 -7.88 7.37
CA LYS A 79 14.95 -9.08 7.96
C LYS A 79 16.21 -9.50 7.21
N ILE A 80 16.15 -9.60 5.89
CA ILE A 80 17.31 -9.90 5.04
C ILE A 80 18.44 -8.90 5.30
N LYS A 81 18.14 -7.60 5.31
CA LYS A 81 19.16 -6.58 5.57
C LYS A 81 19.78 -6.69 6.96
N SER A 82 18.98 -7.04 7.97
CA SER A 82 19.41 -7.01 9.37
C SER A 82 20.16 -8.29 9.78
N GLU A 83 19.80 -9.43 9.18
CA GLU A 83 20.25 -10.75 9.64
C GLU A 83 21.11 -11.49 8.61
N THR A 84 21.03 -11.15 7.32
CA THR A 84 21.68 -11.92 6.24
C THR A 84 22.66 -11.06 5.43
N ASP A 85 22.21 -9.93 4.91
CA ASP A 85 23.01 -9.08 4.02
C ASP A 85 22.78 -7.57 4.30
N PRO A 86 23.59 -6.96 5.18
CA PRO A 86 23.53 -5.53 5.47
C PRO A 86 23.78 -4.62 4.27
N SER A 87 24.34 -5.11 3.17
CA SER A 87 24.59 -4.31 1.96
C SER A 87 23.33 -4.05 1.13
N LEU A 88 22.26 -4.86 1.31
CA LEU A 88 21.00 -4.69 0.60
C LEU A 88 20.40 -3.30 0.84
N THR A 89 20.17 -2.55 -0.24
CA THR A 89 19.73 -1.15 -0.18
C THR A 89 18.35 -0.93 -0.78
N PHE A 90 17.46 -0.27 -0.02
CA PHE A 90 16.10 0.08 -0.44
C PHE A 90 15.56 1.27 0.35
N ARG A 91 14.56 1.97 -0.19
CA ARG A 91 13.88 3.08 0.50
C ARG A 91 12.70 2.57 1.33
N ARG A 92 12.57 3.08 2.56
CA ARG A 92 11.44 2.83 3.47
C ARG A 92 11.31 3.95 4.50
N SER A 93 10.07 4.21 4.94
CA SER A 93 9.80 5.17 6.03
C SER A 93 8.57 4.75 6.86
N CYS A 94 7.35 5.14 6.46
CA CYS A 94 6.14 5.02 7.30
C CYS A 94 5.73 3.60 7.69
N ARG A 95 5.87 2.62 6.79
CA ARG A 95 5.38 1.23 6.93
C ARG A 95 3.86 1.02 6.91
N GLU A 96 3.03 2.07 6.86
CA GLU A 96 1.57 1.93 6.63
C GLU A 96 1.10 2.40 5.24
N GLY A 97 2.02 2.59 4.29
CA GLY A 97 1.68 2.86 2.89
C GLY A 97 1.28 4.30 2.57
N ILE A 98 1.55 5.26 3.46
CA ILE A 98 1.19 6.68 3.23
C ILE A 98 2.30 7.52 2.58
N CYS A 99 3.59 7.17 2.79
CA CYS A 99 4.71 8.00 2.31
C CYS A 99 5.15 7.70 0.86
N GLY A 100 4.72 6.57 0.29
CA GLY A 100 5.13 6.14 -1.06
C GLY A 100 6.59 5.68 -1.23
N SER A 101 7.44 5.76 -0.19
CA SER A 101 8.89 5.55 -0.35
C SER A 101 9.33 4.13 -0.75
N CYS A 102 8.56 3.10 -0.38
CA CYS A 102 8.91 1.70 -0.64
C CYS A 102 8.26 1.14 -1.92
N ALA A 103 7.99 2.02 -2.88
CA ALA A 103 7.53 1.65 -4.21
C ALA A 103 8.61 0.86 -4.95
N MET A 104 8.25 -0.32 -5.43
CA MET A 104 9.13 -1.21 -6.20
C MET A 104 8.27 -2.18 -7.03
N ASN A 105 8.91 -3.00 -7.86
CA ASN A 105 8.23 -4.04 -8.62
C ASN A 105 8.35 -5.39 -7.90
N ILE A 106 7.21 -6.00 -7.59
CA ILE A 106 7.10 -7.26 -6.84
C ILE A 106 6.29 -8.23 -7.72
N ASN A 107 6.90 -9.34 -8.12
CA ASN A 107 6.31 -10.32 -9.05
C ASN A 107 5.78 -9.68 -10.36
N GLY A 108 6.52 -8.73 -10.93
CA GLY A 108 6.13 -8.05 -12.17
C GLY A 108 5.15 -6.90 -11.97
N CYS A 109 4.58 -6.72 -10.77
CA CYS A 109 3.62 -5.67 -10.47
C CYS A 109 4.22 -4.57 -9.58
N ASN A 110 4.00 -3.31 -9.94
CA ASN A 110 4.43 -2.19 -9.09
C ASN A 110 3.53 -2.11 -7.85
N GLY A 111 4.14 -2.02 -6.67
CA GLY A 111 3.43 -1.98 -5.40
C GLY A 111 4.26 -1.35 -4.29
N LEU A 112 3.62 -1.14 -3.13
CA LEU A 112 4.30 -0.69 -1.92
C LEU A 112 4.70 -1.93 -1.11
N ALA A 113 5.99 -2.16 -0.92
CA ALA A 113 6.47 -3.34 -0.18
C ALA A 113 5.86 -3.47 1.23
N CYS A 114 5.51 -2.35 1.88
CA CYS A 114 4.88 -2.36 3.20
C CYS A 114 3.40 -2.76 3.21
N LEU A 115 2.73 -2.81 2.05
CA LEU A 115 1.34 -3.25 1.92
C LEU A 115 1.21 -4.54 1.10
N THR A 116 2.28 -4.97 0.43
CA THR A 116 2.29 -6.24 -0.31
C THR A 116 2.56 -7.40 0.64
N LYS A 117 1.59 -8.30 0.77
CA LYS A 117 1.72 -9.52 1.59
C LYS A 117 2.71 -10.50 0.94
N ILE A 118 3.42 -11.25 1.78
CA ILE A 118 4.23 -12.38 1.34
C ILE A 118 3.31 -13.53 0.95
N GLU A 119 3.47 -14.04 -0.27
CA GLU A 119 2.73 -15.20 -0.77
C GLU A 119 3.34 -16.50 -0.26
N VAL A 120 2.89 -16.96 0.92
CA VAL A 120 3.43 -18.15 1.60
C VAL A 120 3.01 -19.47 0.92
N ALA A 121 1.90 -19.47 0.19
CA ALA A 121 1.37 -20.69 -0.46
C ALA A 121 2.12 -21.07 -1.75
N SER A 122 2.84 -20.13 -2.36
CA SER A 122 3.58 -20.39 -3.60
C SER A 122 4.99 -20.88 -3.32
N ASP A 123 5.36 -22.00 -3.93
CA ASP A 123 6.74 -22.52 -3.93
C ASP A 123 7.68 -21.70 -4.85
N SER A 124 7.14 -20.81 -5.71
CA SER A 124 7.96 -19.94 -6.55
C SER A 124 8.65 -18.82 -5.76
N ALA A 125 9.84 -18.42 -6.19
CA ALA A 125 10.53 -17.28 -5.59
C ALA A 125 9.78 -15.97 -5.87
N THR A 126 9.61 -15.12 -4.85
CA THR A 126 9.08 -13.77 -5.04
C THR A 126 10.17 -12.90 -5.66
N THR A 127 9.95 -12.41 -6.87
CA THR A 127 10.93 -11.58 -7.57
C THR A 127 10.72 -10.12 -7.20
N ILE A 128 11.78 -9.44 -6.76
CA ILE A 128 11.75 -8.02 -6.39
C ILE A 128 12.77 -7.27 -7.24
N THR A 129 12.28 -6.29 -8.01
CA THR A 129 13.11 -5.42 -8.83
C THR A 129 12.79 -3.95 -8.54
N PRO A 130 13.66 -2.99 -8.93
CA PRO A 130 13.39 -1.58 -8.77
C PRO A 130 12.17 -1.17 -9.61
N LEU A 131 11.69 0.07 -9.45
CA LEU A 131 10.64 0.56 -10.34
C LEU A 131 11.10 0.51 -11.82
N PRO A 132 10.28 -0.02 -12.75
CA PRO A 132 10.70 -0.26 -14.12
C PRO A 132 11.11 1.00 -14.87
N HIS A 133 12.07 0.86 -15.80
CA HIS A 133 12.54 1.94 -16.70
C HIS A 133 13.01 3.20 -15.98
N MET A 134 13.55 3.05 -14.76
CA MET A 134 14.18 4.13 -14.02
C MET A 134 15.69 3.87 -13.90
N PHE A 135 16.50 4.92 -13.85
CA PHE A 135 17.92 4.78 -13.53
C PHE A 135 18.08 4.29 -12.09
N VAL A 136 18.77 3.18 -11.91
CA VAL A 136 19.06 2.62 -10.60
C VAL A 136 20.24 3.36 -9.99
N VAL A 137 20.09 3.80 -8.75
CA VAL A 137 21.18 4.39 -7.95
C VAL A 137 21.96 3.30 -7.23
N LYS A 138 21.26 2.35 -6.60
CA LYS A 138 21.83 1.16 -5.94
C LYS A 138 20.71 0.19 -5.58
N ASP A 139 20.88 -1.10 -5.88
CA ASP A 139 19.91 -2.16 -5.59
C ASP A 139 18.48 -1.74 -5.98
N LEU A 140 17.57 -1.61 -5.01
CA LEU A 140 16.15 -1.26 -5.22
C LEU A 140 15.87 0.25 -5.18
N VAL A 141 16.92 1.08 -5.11
CA VAL A 141 16.81 2.54 -5.07
C VAL A 141 16.97 3.10 -6.47
N VAL A 142 15.95 3.83 -6.92
CA VAL A 142 15.94 4.52 -8.22
C VAL A 142 16.10 6.03 -8.07
N ASP A 143 16.61 6.65 -9.13
CA ASP A 143 16.63 8.10 -9.27
C ASP A 143 15.23 8.63 -9.61
N MET A 144 14.69 9.46 -8.73
CA MET A 144 13.35 10.04 -8.84
C MET A 144 13.37 11.49 -9.36
N THR A 145 14.53 11.99 -9.76
CA THR A 145 14.73 13.41 -10.12
C THR A 145 13.80 13.84 -11.25
N ASN A 146 13.73 13.08 -12.35
CA ASN A 146 12.83 13.40 -13.47
C ASN A 146 11.35 13.43 -13.02
N PHE A 147 10.92 12.41 -12.28
CA PHE A 147 9.55 12.31 -11.76
C PHE A 147 9.17 13.54 -10.92
N TYR A 148 10.05 13.98 -10.02
CA TYR A 148 9.80 15.18 -9.22
C TYR A 148 9.88 16.48 -10.02
N ASN A 149 10.76 16.56 -11.03
CA ASN A 149 10.84 17.73 -11.90
C ASN A 149 9.57 17.90 -12.74
N GLN A 150 9.00 16.81 -13.25
CA GLN A 150 7.70 16.86 -13.92
C GLN A 150 6.57 17.28 -12.98
N TYR A 151 6.54 16.78 -11.74
CA TYR A 151 5.59 17.26 -10.75
C TYR A 151 5.76 18.75 -10.43
N LYS A 152 6.99 19.28 -10.38
CA LYS A 152 7.22 20.72 -10.22
C LYS A 152 6.75 21.52 -11.43
N SER A 153 6.90 20.99 -12.64
CA SER A 153 6.57 21.69 -13.90
C SER A 153 5.07 22.01 -14.05
N ILE A 154 4.20 21.25 -13.38
CA ILE A 154 2.74 21.51 -13.37
C ILE A 154 2.34 22.58 -12.34
N GLU A 155 3.32 23.16 -11.65
CA GLU A 155 3.16 24.22 -10.67
C GLU A 155 2.10 23.91 -9.59
N PRO A 156 2.34 22.88 -8.76
CA PRO A 156 1.31 22.24 -7.96
C PRO A 156 1.01 23.01 -6.67
N TRP A 157 0.55 24.24 -6.80
CA TRP A 157 0.11 25.11 -5.71
C TRP A 157 -1.11 25.93 -6.11
N LEU A 158 -1.78 26.53 -5.12
CA LEU A 158 -2.98 27.32 -5.36
C LEU A 158 -2.63 28.63 -6.06
N LYS A 159 -3.11 28.81 -7.28
CA LYS A 159 -2.96 30.06 -8.05
C LYS A 159 -4.23 30.88 -8.00
N ARG A 160 -4.12 32.14 -7.58
CA ARG A 160 -5.25 33.09 -7.50
C ARG A 160 -4.83 34.45 -8.05
N LYS A 161 -5.76 35.10 -8.75
CA LYS A 161 -5.59 36.50 -9.18
C LYS A 161 -5.78 37.48 -8.03
N THR A 162 -6.62 37.14 -7.06
CA THR A 162 -6.95 37.99 -5.90
C THR A 162 -6.59 37.28 -4.60
N PRO A 163 -5.81 37.92 -3.71
CA PRO A 163 -5.49 37.35 -2.41
C PRO A 163 -6.77 37.10 -1.58
N PRO A 164 -6.73 36.19 -0.59
CA PRO A 164 -7.81 36.10 0.40
C PRO A 164 -7.92 37.41 1.18
N GLN A 165 -9.11 37.68 1.75
CA GLN A 165 -9.23 38.74 2.76
C GLN A 165 -8.39 38.34 3.98
N ASP A 166 -7.72 39.32 4.60
CA ASP A 166 -6.86 39.08 5.76
C ASP A 166 -7.61 38.32 6.87
N GLY A 167 -6.92 37.30 7.41
CA GLY A 167 -7.42 36.46 8.49
C GLY A 167 -8.58 35.54 8.13
N LYS A 168 -9.01 35.46 6.87
CA LYS A 168 -10.15 34.62 6.45
C LYS A 168 -9.76 33.45 5.54
N GLU A 169 -10.47 32.36 5.73
CA GLU A 169 -10.41 31.17 4.88
C GLU A 169 -10.96 31.40 3.46
N ILE A 170 -10.59 30.51 2.55
CA ILE A 170 -11.17 30.47 1.21
C ILE A 170 -12.41 29.57 1.25
N LEU A 171 -13.58 30.19 1.10
CA LEU A 171 -14.84 29.45 1.13
C LEU A 171 -14.96 28.50 -0.06
N GLN A 172 -15.09 27.20 0.20
CA GLN A 172 -15.40 26.14 -0.78
C GLN A 172 -16.72 25.43 -0.42
N SER A 173 -17.53 25.03 -1.40
CA SER A 173 -18.74 24.23 -1.11
C SER A 173 -18.40 22.76 -0.88
N LYS A 174 -19.21 22.01 -0.13
CA LYS A 174 -19.00 20.55 0.06
C LYS A 174 -18.99 19.79 -1.27
N LYS A 175 -19.93 20.13 -2.17
CA LYS A 175 -20.03 19.57 -3.53
C LYS A 175 -18.78 19.83 -4.35
N ASP A 176 -18.20 21.01 -4.19
CA ASP A 176 -16.95 21.37 -4.82
C ASP A 176 -15.79 20.59 -4.20
N ARG A 177 -15.59 20.63 -2.88
CA ARG A 177 -14.52 19.89 -2.18
C ARG A 177 -14.49 18.40 -2.57
N ALA A 178 -15.65 17.76 -2.68
CA ALA A 178 -15.78 16.35 -3.06
C ALA A 178 -15.21 16.03 -4.46
N LYS A 179 -15.10 17.01 -5.36
CA LYS A 179 -14.46 16.81 -6.67
C LYS A 179 -12.95 16.56 -6.56
N LEU A 180 -12.34 16.81 -5.41
CA LEU A 180 -10.91 16.55 -5.19
C LEU A 180 -10.66 15.12 -4.73
N ASP A 181 -11.69 14.42 -4.25
CA ASP A 181 -11.58 13.04 -3.77
C ASP A 181 -11.14 12.13 -4.92
N GLY A 182 -10.23 11.22 -4.62
CA GLY A 182 -9.51 10.37 -5.59
C GLY A 182 -8.30 11.03 -6.26
N MET A 183 -8.03 12.31 -6.03
CA MET A 183 -6.87 13.01 -6.59
C MET A 183 -5.86 13.50 -5.54
N TYR A 184 -6.32 14.00 -4.39
CA TYR A 184 -5.40 14.55 -3.38
C TYR A 184 -4.72 13.46 -2.55
N GLU A 185 -5.27 12.25 -2.56
CA GLU A 185 -4.80 11.05 -1.87
C GLU A 185 -3.56 10.45 -2.54
N CYS A 186 -3.19 10.91 -3.74
CA CYS A 186 -1.97 10.51 -4.40
C CYS A 186 -0.74 10.82 -3.52
N ILE A 187 0.02 9.77 -3.18
CA ILE A 187 1.20 9.83 -2.31
C ILE A 187 2.52 9.99 -3.07
N LEU A 188 2.46 10.29 -4.38
CA LEU A 188 3.64 10.47 -5.23
C LEU A 188 4.64 9.29 -5.20
N CYS A 189 4.15 8.05 -5.14
CA CYS A 189 4.98 6.84 -5.12
C CYS A 189 5.58 6.43 -6.48
N ALA A 190 5.18 7.07 -7.57
CA ALA A 190 5.53 6.78 -8.95
C ALA A 190 5.10 5.42 -9.54
N CYS A 191 4.52 4.48 -8.75
CA CYS A 191 4.10 3.16 -9.25
C CYS A 191 3.30 3.19 -10.56
N CYS A 192 2.34 4.12 -10.68
CA CYS A 192 1.51 4.28 -11.87
C CYS A 192 2.27 4.79 -13.09
N SER A 193 3.27 5.65 -12.89
CA SER A 193 4.07 6.20 -13.99
C SER A 193 5.06 5.17 -14.48
N THR A 194 5.71 4.46 -13.57
CA THR A 194 6.65 3.38 -13.88
C THR A 194 5.96 2.07 -14.24
N SER A 195 4.63 2.01 -14.29
CA SER A 195 3.87 0.90 -14.91
C SER A 195 3.38 1.22 -16.31
N CYS A 196 3.56 2.46 -16.79
CA CYS A 196 3.02 2.94 -18.05
C CYS A 196 4.08 2.85 -19.16
N PRO A 197 3.88 2.03 -20.20
CA PRO A 197 4.84 1.93 -21.30
C PRO A 197 5.10 3.26 -22.01
N SER A 198 4.10 4.13 -22.17
CA SER A 198 4.32 5.46 -22.77
C SER A 198 5.31 6.31 -21.96
N TYR A 199 5.32 6.14 -20.64
CA TYR A 199 6.29 6.80 -19.76
C TYR A 199 7.67 6.14 -19.81
N TRP A 200 7.74 4.83 -20.07
CA TRP A 200 9.02 4.15 -20.29
C TRP A 200 9.73 4.63 -21.54
N TRP A 201 8.97 4.86 -22.62
CA TRP A 201 9.53 5.23 -23.91
C TRP A 201 9.82 6.72 -24.06
N ASN A 202 9.06 7.59 -23.39
CA ASN A 202 9.20 9.05 -23.55
C ASN A 202 9.11 9.79 -22.20
N PRO A 203 9.88 9.40 -21.16
CA PRO A 203 9.80 9.99 -19.82
C PRO A 203 10.17 11.48 -19.79
N GLU A 204 10.85 12.01 -20.79
CA GLU A 204 11.25 13.41 -20.89
C GLU A 204 10.15 14.31 -21.49
N LYS A 205 9.22 13.76 -22.26
CA LYS A 205 8.12 14.50 -22.92
C LYS A 205 6.75 14.19 -22.30
N TYR A 206 6.49 12.92 -22.00
CA TYR A 206 5.24 12.50 -21.40
C TYR A 206 5.31 12.63 -19.88
N LEU A 207 4.50 13.51 -19.32
CA LEU A 207 4.45 13.80 -17.88
C LEU A 207 4.10 12.59 -17.00
N GLY A 208 3.46 11.57 -17.57
CA GLY A 208 3.01 10.40 -16.81
C GLY A 208 1.72 10.62 -16.03
N PRO A 209 1.06 9.52 -15.63
CA PRO A 209 -0.23 9.56 -14.95
C PRO A 209 -0.21 10.32 -13.61
N ALA A 210 0.88 10.26 -12.85
CA ALA A 210 0.96 10.95 -11.56
C ALA A 210 0.91 12.48 -11.72
N ALA A 211 1.78 13.05 -12.57
CA ALA A 211 1.79 14.48 -12.80
C ALA A 211 0.50 14.96 -13.48
N LEU A 212 -0.07 14.17 -14.41
CA LEU A 212 -1.35 14.50 -15.05
C LEU A 212 -2.53 14.49 -14.07
N LEU A 213 -2.57 13.56 -13.12
CA LEU A 213 -3.56 13.54 -12.03
C LEU A 213 -3.47 14.81 -11.20
N HIS A 214 -2.26 15.20 -10.80
CA HIS A 214 -2.06 16.43 -10.03
C HIS A 214 -2.37 17.70 -10.83
N ALA A 215 -2.05 17.73 -12.13
CA ALA A 215 -2.45 18.84 -12.99
C ALA A 215 -3.98 18.98 -13.06
N ASN A 216 -4.69 17.86 -13.16
CA ASN A 216 -6.16 17.87 -13.13
C ASN A 216 -6.70 18.32 -11.76
N ARG A 217 -6.12 17.86 -10.65
CA ARG A 217 -6.47 18.31 -9.28
C ARG A 217 -6.42 19.83 -9.18
N TRP A 218 -5.36 20.45 -9.67
CA TRP A 218 -5.18 21.91 -9.61
C TRP A 218 -6.08 22.65 -10.59
N LYS A 219 -6.32 22.12 -11.79
CA LYS A 219 -7.30 22.66 -12.75
C LYS A 219 -8.69 22.73 -12.14
N VAL A 220 -9.14 21.63 -11.53
CA VAL A 220 -10.45 21.55 -10.85
C VAL A 220 -10.52 22.58 -9.72
N THR A 221 -9.51 22.63 -8.86
CA THR A 221 -9.40 23.58 -7.74
C THR A 221 -9.49 25.04 -8.19
N ALA A 222 -8.77 25.42 -9.26
CA ALA A 222 -8.74 26.78 -9.78
C ALA A 222 -10.10 27.25 -10.31
N VAL A 223 -10.82 26.38 -11.04
CA VAL A 223 -12.16 26.68 -11.56
C VAL A 223 -13.16 26.94 -10.43
N MET A 224 -13.03 26.22 -9.32
CA MET A 224 -13.93 26.36 -8.17
C MET A 224 -13.71 27.68 -7.41
N SER A 225 -12.49 28.21 -7.39
CA SER A 225 -12.20 29.52 -6.81
C SER A 225 -12.86 30.69 -7.57
N ILE A 226 -13.33 30.49 -8.81
CA ILE A 226 -13.91 31.54 -9.66
C ILE A 226 -15.45 31.58 -9.53
N ARG A 227 -16.12 30.43 -9.32
CA ARG A 227 -17.57 30.28 -9.46
C ARG A 227 -18.44 30.84 -8.32
N ARG A 228 -17.86 31.41 -7.26
CA ARG A 228 -18.61 32.01 -6.13
C ARG A 228 -18.81 33.53 -6.20
N ARG A 229 -18.56 34.15 -7.36
CA ARG A 229 -18.84 35.59 -7.61
C ARG A 229 -20.18 35.83 -8.31
N GLY A 230 -21.22 35.09 -7.95
CA GLY A 230 -22.58 35.24 -8.49
C GLY A 230 -23.60 34.94 -7.41
#